data_AF-A0A292YVI2-F1
#
_entry.id   AF-A0A292YVI2-F1
#
_cell.length_a   1.000
_cell.length_b   1.000
_cell.length_c   1.000
_cell.angle_alpha   90.00
_cell.angle_beta   90.00
_cell.angle_gamma   90.00
#
_symmetry.space_group_name_H-M   'P 1'
#
loop_
_entity.id
_entity.type
_entity.pdbx_description
1 polymer ?
#
loop_
_entity_poly.entity_id
_entity_poly.type
_entity_poly.pdbx_seq_one_letter_code
_entity_poly.pdbx_strand_id
1 'polypeptide(L)'
;MPTTRTYGNWRRESGFGIGRLGPAQTMTVFGAVLVPIFCVYISPSVALFVAVVAVLVLAAVLVRVGGQSLADVVTRSVRFTRARHAGWTELSGGLLTDHPRKHDLPGPLAPLVPLDVDDGRGGKQGLLWDRRTGWLTAVIRVSPVGLDLADRSQADAWVAAWGAWLADLGYQHLVRHIAVTVDTAPSGGTTLQDYVSERIDPRAPETARSVMSELVASTPTTIADVDTRVSITFDPTRAVPRPADLLGAVTEVTRWLPGMESSLAMAGVAVLGRATVEWLTGRLRIAFDPASRPDVARARTGAGSDLLLWSEAGPVRAQESWESWRHDSGISVAWALSEAPRQAVVDRVLTPLLAPGPFPRRVTLLYEPYSAGTAATEVEREITNTQVRRAFAQRTRRDETQRERDDFVRALQSAREEAEGAGVGKFCLYVSTTVGAEELLPAATADVEQRAGQSKLRLRRLRGAQAAGFSAALGVGLNPAELARRAFR
;
A
#
# COMPACT_ATOMS: atom_id res chain seq x y z
N MET A 1 -36.15 4.39 -13.58
CA MET A 1 -35.51 3.66 -12.45
C MET A 1 -34.17 4.32 -12.17
N PRO A 2 -33.82 4.64 -10.92
CA PRO A 2 -32.51 5.20 -10.62
C PRO A 2 -31.43 4.17 -10.98
N THR A 3 -30.61 4.49 -11.98
CA THR A 3 -29.49 3.69 -12.45
C THR A 3 -28.40 3.69 -11.38
N THR A 4 -27.98 2.53 -10.90
CA THR A 4 -26.87 2.39 -9.96
C THR A 4 -25.59 2.95 -10.58
N ARG A 5 -24.96 3.92 -9.93
CA ARG A 5 -23.67 4.48 -10.37
C ARG A 5 -22.60 3.40 -10.26
N THR A 6 -21.77 3.30 -11.30
CA THR A 6 -20.64 2.36 -11.32
C THR A 6 -19.36 3.10 -11.64
N TYR A 7 -18.26 2.59 -11.10
CA TYR A 7 -16.92 3.15 -11.17
C TYR A 7 -16.02 2.15 -11.88
N GLY A 8 -15.11 2.60 -12.74
CA GLY A 8 -14.39 1.74 -13.66
C GLY A 8 -13.15 2.37 -14.27
N ASN A 9 -12.77 1.88 -15.44
CA ASN A 9 -11.76 2.46 -16.33
C ASN A 9 -10.31 2.51 -15.81
N TRP A 10 -9.99 1.92 -14.67
CA TRP A 10 -8.58 1.71 -14.29
C TRP A 10 -7.90 0.74 -15.26
N ARG A 11 -6.65 1.03 -15.57
CA ARG A 11 -5.83 0.26 -16.51
C ARG A 11 -4.51 -0.10 -15.90
N ARG A 12 -3.97 -1.24 -16.32
CA ARG A 12 -2.60 -1.59 -16.00
C ARG A 12 -1.68 -0.74 -16.85
N GLU A 13 -0.76 -0.03 -16.23
CA GLU A 13 0.31 0.66 -16.94
C GLU A 13 1.03 -0.32 -17.87
N SER A 14 1.03 -0.03 -19.17
CA SER A 14 1.69 -0.84 -20.18
C SER A 14 2.78 -0.01 -20.85
N GLY A 15 4.03 -0.48 -20.78
CA GLY A 15 5.12 0.10 -21.55
C GLY A 15 5.00 -0.25 -23.04
N PHE A 16 5.86 0.36 -23.87
CA PHE A 16 5.96 0.16 -25.33
C PHE A 16 6.33 -1.28 -25.80
N GLY A 17 6.26 -2.28 -24.93
CA GLY A 17 6.61 -3.65 -25.30
C GLY A 17 5.55 -4.35 -26.14
N ILE A 18 5.97 -5.37 -26.89
CA ILE A 18 5.09 -6.14 -27.76
C ILE A 18 4.19 -7.07 -26.92
N GLY A 19 2.87 -6.93 -27.06
CA GLY A 19 1.90 -7.75 -26.34
C GLY A 19 1.88 -7.48 -24.83
N ARG A 20 2.30 -8.48 -24.04
CA ARG A 20 2.37 -8.41 -22.56
C ARG A 20 3.81 -8.31 -22.03
N LEU A 21 4.79 -8.04 -22.90
CA LEU A 21 6.20 -7.94 -22.55
C LEU A 21 6.55 -6.50 -22.15
N GLY A 22 7.47 -6.34 -21.21
CA GLY A 22 8.06 -5.02 -20.93
C GLY A 22 9.04 -4.59 -22.04
N PRO A 23 9.45 -3.30 -22.09
CA PRO A 23 10.44 -2.83 -23.06
C PRO A 23 11.76 -3.63 -22.99
N ALA A 24 12.26 -3.89 -21.77
CA ALA A 24 13.46 -4.69 -21.56
C ALA A 24 13.30 -6.13 -22.08
N GLN A 25 12.19 -6.79 -21.75
CA GLN A 25 11.89 -8.15 -22.24
C GLN A 25 11.77 -8.20 -23.77
N THR A 26 11.18 -7.17 -24.38
CA THR A 26 11.08 -7.05 -25.85
C THR A 26 12.47 -6.96 -26.46
N MET A 27 13.36 -6.15 -25.88
CA MET A 27 14.74 -6.04 -26.34
C MET A 27 15.53 -7.33 -26.14
N THR A 28 15.30 -8.05 -25.03
CA THR A 28 15.87 -9.39 -24.80
C THR A 28 15.40 -10.40 -25.84
N VAL A 29 14.11 -10.41 -26.18
CA VAL A 29 13.56 -11.28 -27.25
C VAL A 29 14.19 -10.93 -28.60
N PHE A 30 14.30 -9.65 -28.93
CA PHE A 30 14.89 -9.20 -30.18
C PHE A 30 16.38 -9.61 -30.28
N GLY A 31 17.14 -9.41 -29.20
CA GLY A 31 18.53 -9.86 -29.10
C GLY A 31 18.66 -11.39 -29.19
N ALA A 32 17.78 -12.14 -28.52
CA ALA A 32 17.78 -13.60 -28.57
C ALA A 32 17.54 -14.13 -30.00
N VAL A 33 16.81 -13.39 -30.85
CA VAL A 33 16.61 -13.78 -32.25
C VAL A 33 17.77 -13.32 -33.15
N LEU A 34 18.23 -12.07 -32.99
CA LEU A 34 19.26 -11.50 -33.89
C LEU A 34 20.66 -12.03 -33.65
N VAL A 35 21.07 -12.21 -32.38
CA VAL A 35 22.45 -12.61 -32.06
C VAL A 35 22.83 -13.97 -32.68
N PRO A 36 21.99 -15.03 -32.61
CA PRO A 36 22.28 -16.27 -33.32
C PRO A 36 22.44 -16.08 -34.83
N ILE A 37 21.59 -15.25 -35.47
CA ILE A 37 21.64 -14.98 -36.91
C ILE A 37 22.98 -14.34 -37.29
N PHE A 38 23.45 -13.36 -36.51
CA PHE A 38 24.78 -12.77 -36.73
C PHE A 38 25.92 -13.76 -36.51
N CYS A 39 25.81 -14.63 -35.51
CA CYS A 39 26.83 -15.65 -35.24
C CYS A 39 26.99 -16.67 -36.38
N VAL A 40 25.95 -16.92 -37.20
CA VAL A 40 26.05 -17.79 -38.38
C VAL A 40 27.11 -17.28 -39.37
N TYR A 41 27.29 -15.96 -39.48
CA TYR A 41 28.29 -15.36 -40.35
C TYR A 41 29.74 -15.57 -39.86
N ILE A 42 29.93 -15.82 -38.57
CA ILE A 42 31.26 -16.04 -37.97
C ILE A 42 31.61 -17.53 -37.97
N SER A 43 30.73 -18.35 -37.41
CA SER A 43 30.91 -19.80 -37.33
C SER A 43 29.58 -20.53 -37.06
N PRO A 44 29.23 -21.56 -37.84
CA PRO A 44 28.02 -22.35 -37.63
C PRO A 44 27.95 -23.04 -36.25
N SER A 45 29.09 -23.46 -35.69
CA SER A 45 29.12 -24.15 -34.39
C SER A 45 28.83 -23.21 -33.22
N VAL A 46 29.36 -21.98 -33.29
CA VAL A 46 29.05 -20.91 -32.30
C VAL A 46 27.58 -20.52 -32.42
N ALA A 47 27.07 -20.40 -33.65
CA ALA A 47 25.66 -20.09 -33.88
C ALA A 47 24.72 -21.12 -33.26
N LEU A 48 25.03 -22.42 -33.36
CA LEU A 48 24.22 -23.48 -32.76
C LEU A 48 24.17 -23.37 -31.23
N PHE A 49 25.32 -23.17 -30.57
CA PHE A 49 25.36 -22.99 -29.12
C PHE A 49 24.57 -21.76 -28.67
N VAL A 50 24.77 -20.63 -29.33
CA VAL A 50 24.07 -19.38 -29.04
C VAL A 50 22.57 -19.50 -29.32
N ALA A 51 22.16 -20.24 -30.35
CA ALA A 51 20.76 -20.52 -30.63
C ALA A 51 20.09 -21.33 -29.52
N VAL A 52 20.76 -22.36 -28.97
CA VAL A 52 20.24 -23.13 -27.83
C VAL A 52 20.06 -22.23 -26.60
N VAL A 53 21.06 -21.39 -26.29
CA VAL A 53 20.96 -20.41 -25.19
C VAL A 53 19.82 -19.41 -25.44
N ALA A 54 19.68 -18.91 -26.67
CA ALA A 54 18.60 -18.00 -27.04
C ALA A 54 17.22 -18.64 -26.87
N VAL A 55 17.04 -19.90 -27.25
CA VAL A 55 15.78 -20.65 -27.05
C VAL A 55 15.48 -20.77 -25.55
N LEU A 56 16.47 -21.05 -24.71
CA LEU A 56 16.29 -21.10 -23.26
C LEU A 56 15.89 -19.73 -22.68
N VAL A 57 16.52 -18.64 -23.13
CA VAL A 57 16.17 -17.27 -22.73
C VAL A 57 14.75 -16.91 -23.18
N LEU A 58 14.39 -17.23 -24.42
CA LEU A 58 13.04 -17.05 -24.96
C LEU A 58 12.02 -17.84 -24.14
N ALA A 59 12.29 -19.10 -23.83
CA ALA A 59 11.44 -19.91 -22.96
C ALA A 59 11.28 -19.27 -21.58
N ALA A 60 12.37 -18.79 -20.97
CA ALA A 60 12.32 -18.13 -19.66
C ALA A 60 11.49 -16.83 -19.66
N VAL A 61 11.48 -16.07 -20.76
CA VAL A 61 10.71 -14.83 -20.89
C VAL A 61 9.24 -15.10 -21.23
N LEU A 62 8.97 -16.07 -22.11
CA LEU A 62 7.63 -16.33 -22.65
C LEU A 62 6.80 -17.29 -21.78
N VAL A 63 7.42 -18.29 -21.14
CA VAL A 63 6.72 -19.21 -20.25
C VAL A 63 6.27 -18.45 -19.01
N ARG A 64 4.97 -18.51 -18.72
CA ARG A 64 4.38 -17.83 -17.57
C ARG A 64 3.93 -18.80 -16.50
N VAL A 65 4.45 -18.61 -15.28
CA VAL A 65 4.03 -19.34 -14.09
C VAL A 65 3.25 -18.38 -13.19
N GLY A 66 1.96 -18.67 -12.98
CA GLY A 66 1.09 -17.81 -12.18
C GLY A 66 0.99 -16.37 -12.72
N GLY A 67 1.09 -16.17 -14.04
CA GLY A 67 0.96 -14.87 -14.71
C GLY A 67 2.22 -13.98 -14.73
N GLN A 68 3.33 -14.40 -14.12
CA GLN A 68 4.65 -13.76 -14.26
C GLN A 68 5.54 -14.56 -15.21
N SER A 69 6.56 -13.92 -15.80
CA SER A 69 7.55 -14.64 -16.59
C SER A 69 8.36 -15.58 -15.69
N LEU A 70 8.80 -16.73 -16.22
CA LEU A 70 9.66 -17.64 -15.48
C LEU A 70 10.96 -16.93 -15.03
N ALA A 71 11.48 -16.03 -15.86
CA ALA A 71 12.63 -15.19 -15.55
C ALA A 71 12.43 -14.35 -14.27
N ASP A 72 11.25 -13.75 -14.07
CA ASP A 72 10.95 -12.98 -12.86
C ASP A 72 10.96 -13.87 -11.61
N VAL A 73 10.39 -15.08 -11.72
CA VAL A 73 10.35 -16.06 -10.63
C VAL A 73 11.76 -16.52 -10.26
N VAL A 74 12.57 -16.91 -11.26
CA VAL A 74 13.96 -17.34 -11.05
C VAL A 74 14.81 -16.22 -10.45
N THR A 75 14.72 -15.01 -11.00
CA THR A 75 15.48 -13.85 -10.51
C THR A 75 15.13 -13.55 -9.06
N ARG A 76 13.85 -13.65 -8.70
CA ARG A 76 13.38 -13.47 -7.33
C ARG A 76 13.95 -14.54 -6.39
N SER A 77 13.87 -15.81 -6.78
CA SER A 77 14.42 -16.92 -5.98
C SER A 77 15.92 -16.77 -5.77
N VAL A 78 16.67 -16.43 -6.82
CA VAL A 78 18.13 -16.21 -6.74
C VAL A 78 18.45 -15.04 -5.80
N ARG A 79 17.74 -13.91 -5.93
CA ARG A 79 17.91 -12.75 -5.04
C ARG A 79 17.63 -13.09 -3.59
N PHE A 80 16.55 -13.82 -3.32
CA PHE A 80 16.21 -14.23 -1.97
C PHE A 80 17.24 -15.21 -1.39
N THR A 81 17.66 -16.21 -2.17
CA THR A 81 18.70 -17.15 -1.73
C THR A 81 20.00 -16.42 -1.43
N ARG A 82 20.41 -15.46 -2.29
CA ARG A 82 21.59 -14.63 -2.03
C ARG A 82 21.43 -13.79 -0.76
N ALA A 83 20.27 -13.14 -0.57
CA ALA A 83 19.99 -12.36 0.63
C ALA A 83 20.04 -13.22 1.90
N ARG A 84 19.52 -14.45 1.83
CA ARG A 84 19.58 -15.43 2.92
C ARG A 84 21.02 -15.83 3.26
N HIS A 85 21.84 -16.14 2.25
CA HIS A 85 23.25 -16.48 2.47
C HIS A 85 24.05 -15.28 3.00
N ALA A 86 23.65 -14.05 2.66
CA ALA A 86 24.26 -12.83 3.18
C ALA A 86 23.74 -12.42 4.56
N GLY A 87 22.78 -13.17 5.15
CA GLY A 87 22.18 -12.85 6.44
C GLY A 87 21.20 -11.67 6.44
N TRP A 88 20.83 -11.13 5.28
CA TRP A 88 19.94 -9.95 5.18
C TRP A 88 18.47 -10.26 5.46
N THR A 89 18.11 -11.54 5.52
CA THR A 89 16.75 -12.00 5.86
C THR A 89 16.51 -12.08 7.36
N GLU A 90 17.53 -11.83 8.18
CA GLU A 90 17.45 -11.92 9.64
C GLU A 90 17.80 -10.56 10.26
N LEU A 91 16.94 -10.11 11.17
CA LEU A 91 17.19 -9.00 12.05
C LEU A 91 17.23 -9.54 13.49
N SER A 92 18.29 -9.22 14.20
CA SER A 92 18.41 -9.48 15.63
C SER A 92 18.84 -8.19 16.32
N GLY A 93 17.89 -7.54 16.98
CA GLY A 93 18.10 -6.41 17.88
C GLY A 93 18.78 -6.94 19.13
N GLY A 94 20.11 -6.85 19.19
CA GLY A 94 20.87 -7.41 20.29
C GLY A 94 20.75 -6.58 21.57
N LEU A 95 20.53 -7.28 22.67
CA LEU A 95 21.20 -6.97 23.95
C LEU A 95 22.69 -7.37 23.91
N LEU A 96 23.07 -8.26 22.97
CA LEU A 96 24.43 -8.82 22.82
C LEU A 96 25.25 -8.21 21.67
N THR A 97 24.64 -7.38 20.83
CA THR A 97 25.31 -6.71 19.71
C THR A 97 25.08 -5.20 19.81
N ASP A 98 26.14 -4.45 20.07
CA ASP A 98 26.09 -2.99 20.13
C ASP A 98 26.13 -2.45 18.69
N HIS A 99 24.95 -2.33 18.07
CA HIS A 99 24.85 -1.77 16.72
C HIS A 99 24.56 -0.27 16.82
N PRO A 100 25.35 0.61 16.18
CA PRO A 100 25.20 2.08 16.28
C PRO A 100 23.88 2.63 15.74
N ARG A 101 23.03 1.77 15.16
CA ARG A 101 21.69 2.09 14.63
C ARG A 101 20.60 1.17 15.21
N LYS A 102 20.73 0.79 16.49
CA LYS A 102 19.78 -0.11 17.20
C LYS A 102 18.31 0.33 17.12
N HIS A 103 18.05 1.62 16.91
CA HIS A 103 16.71 2.22 16.87
C HIS A 103 16.12 2.32 15.45
N ASP A 104 16.86 1.90 14.41
CA ASP A 104 16.35 1.91 13.04
C ASP A 104 15.34 0.76 12.84
N LEU A 105 14.27 1.03 12.10
CA LEU A 105 13.26 0.03 11.76
C LEU A 105 13.81 -1.02 10.76
N PRO A 106 13.18 -2.22 10.67
CA PRO A 106 13.65 -3.29 9.80
C PRO A 106 13.60 -2.93 8.30
N GLY A 107 14.61 -3.42 7.57
CA GLY A 107 14.62 -3.50 6.12
C GLY A 107 14.39 -2.14 5.44
N PRO A 108 13.34 -2.00 4.60
CA PRO A 108 13.13 -0.77 3.84
C PRO A 108 12.73 0.44 4.69
N LEU A 109 12.37 0.22 5.97
CA LEU A 109 11.97 1.27 6.91
C LEU A 109 13.16 1.84 7.70
N ALA A 110 14.34 1.24 7.64
CA ALA A 110 15.55 1.69 8.34
C ALA A 110 15.88 3.19 8.22
N PRO A 111 15.69 3.86 7.07
CA PRO A 111 16.00 5.29 6.99
C PRO A 111 14.95 6.19 7.65
N LEU A 112 13.78 5.67 8.05
CA LEU A 112 12.71 6.45 8.67
C LEU A 112 13.07 6.88 10.10
N VAL A 113 12.93 8.18 10.35
CA VAL A 113 13.14 8.80 11.66
C VAL A 113 11.94 9.67 11.99
N PRO A 114 11.41 9.65 13.23
CA PRO A 114 10.31 10.50 13.60
C PRO A 114 10.83 11.90 13.92
N LEU A 115 10.04 12.90 13.59
CA LEU A 115 10.22 14.29 13.97
C LEU A 115 9.01 14.69 14.81
N ASP A 116 9.24 15.07 16.05
CA ASP A 116 8.22 15.70 16.89
C ASP A 116 8.23 17.21 16.63
N VAL A 117 7.14 17.71 16.06
CA VAL A 117 7.03 19.08 15.57
C VAL A 117 5.70 19.70 16.01
N ASP A 118 5.64 21.02 16.07
CA ASP A 118 4.40 21.74 16.35
C ASP A 118 3.43 21.57 15.17
N ASP A 119 2.13 21.45 15.44
CA ASP A 119 1.10 21.32 14.41
C ASP A 119 0.66 22.66 13.82
N GLY A 120 1.15 23.78 14.37
CA GLY A 120 0.80 25.14 13.98
C GLY A 120 -0.53 25.63 14.57
N ARG A 121 -1.15 24.83 15.44
CA ARG A 121 -2.42 25.08 16.13
C ARG A 121 -2.27 24.98 17.66
N GLY A 122 -1.04 24.90 18.18
CA GLY A 122 -0.74 24.75 19.61
C GLY A 122 -0.70 23.31 20.10
N GLY A 123 -0.75 22.33 19.18
CA GLY A 123 -0.59 20.91 19.46
C GLY A 123 0.74 20.35 18.93
N LYS A 124 0.95 19.05 19.14
CA LYS A 124 2.11 18.30 18.63
C LYS A 124 1.67 17.33 17.54
N GLN A 125 2.54 17.14 16.56
CA GLN A 125 2.39 16.15 15.49
C GLN A 125 3.72 15.42 15.26
N GLY A 126 3.62 14.16 14.87
CA GLY A 126 4.74 13.35 14.41
C GLY A 126 4.82 13.34 12.89
N LEU A 127 5.95 13.77 12.33
CA LEU A 127 6.29 13.56 10.92
C LEU A 127 7.32 12.45 10.79
N LEU A 128 7.18 11.60 9.78
CA LEU A 128 8.19 10.58 9.46
C LEU A 128 9.11 11.11 8.37
N TRP A 129 10.40 11.21 8.67
CA TRP A 129 11.41 11.65 7.73
C TRP A 129 12.19 10.46 7.19
N ASP A 130 12.13 10.24 5.87
CA ASP A 130 13.01 9.29 5.18
C ASP A 130 14.35 9.97 4.90
N ARG A 131 15.35 9.70 5.75
CA ARG A 131 16.70 10.27 5.65
C ARG A 131 17.37 10.00 4.30
N ARG A 132 16.95 8.97 3.57
CA ARG A 132 17.55 8.59 2.29
C ARG A 132 17.00 9.40 1.13
N THR A 133 15.74 9.84 1.20
CA THR A 133 15.10 10.60 0.12
C THR A 133 14.89 12.07 0.43
N GLY A 134 14.90 12.41 1.72
CA GLY A 134 14.46 13.70 2.20
C GLY A 134 12.93 13.85 2.24
N TRP A 135 12.17 12.78 2.00
CA TRP A 135 10.71 12.85 2.02
C TRP A 135 10.18 12.93 3.45
N LEU A 136 9.08 13.65 3.60
CA LEU A 136 8.36 13.81 4.87
C LEU A 136 6.97 13.20 4.74
N THR A 137 6.58 12.35 5.66
CA THR A 137 5.26 11.73 5.69
C THR A 137 4.50 12.16 6.92
N ALA A 138 3.35 12.80 6.72
CA ALA A 138 2.38 13.07 7.78
C ALA A 138 1.34 11.95 7.82
N VAL A 139 0.92 11.54 9.02
CA VAL A 139 -0.14 10.53 9.19
C VAL A 139 -1.34 11.18 9.85
N ILE A 140 -2.47 11.19 9.14
CA ILE A 140 -3.74 11.73 9.61
C ILE A 140 -4.59 10.56 10.09
N ARG A 141 -5.05 10.64 11.34
CA ARG A 141 -5.97 9.66 11.93
C ARG A 141 -7.38 10.01 11.47
N VAL A 142 -8.10 9.03 10.96
CA VAL A 142 -9.44 9.27 10.42
C VAL A 142 -10.43 8.19 10.83
N SER A 143 -11.71 8.54 10.84
CA SER A 143 -12.82 7.61 11.02
C SER A 143 -13.78 7.75 9.84
N PRO A 144 -13.85 6.76 8.93
CA PRO A 144 -14.81 6.82 7.81
C PRO A 144 -16.24 6.66 8.33
N VAL A 145 -17.19 7.32 7.66
CA VAL A 145 -18.62 7.10 7.92
C VAL A 145 -19.04 5.76 7.29
N GLY A 146 -19.77 4.95 8.05
CA GLY A 146 -20.25 3.64 7.58
C GLY A 146 -21.28 3.80 6.45
N LEU A 147 -21.13 3.01 5.38
CA LEU A 147 -22.04 3.05 4.23
C LEU A 147 -23.38 2.33 4.49
N ASP A 148 -23.49 1.49 5.52
CA ASP A 148 -24.64 0.59 5.69
C ASP A 148 -25.97 1.31 5.93
N LEU A 149 -25.94 2.46 6.58
CA LEU A 149 -27.12 3.31 6.83
C LEU A 149 -27.17 4.56 5.93
N ALA A 150 -26.20 4.71 5.02
CA ALA A 150 -26.12 5.87 4.14
C ALA A 150 -27.03 5.70 2.92
N ASP A 151 -27.74 6.77 2.57
CA ASP A 151 -28.49 6.83 1.32
C ASP A 151 -27.54 6.77 0.12
N ARG A 152 -28.02 6.21 -1.01
CA ARG A 152 -27.18 6.07 -2.22
C ARG A 152 -26.68 7.41 -2.75
N SER A 153 -27.52 8.45 -2.72
CA SER A 153 -27.13 9.80 -3.13
C SER A 153 -26.03 10.39 -2.25
N GLN A 154 -26.05 10.08 -0.96
CA GLN A 154 -25.03 10.50 -0.02
C GLN A 154 -23.72 9.74 -0.24
N ALA A 155 -23.78 8.43 -0.45
CA ALA A 155 -22.61 7.63 -0.82
C ALA A 155 -21.98 8.13 -2.13
N ASP A 156 -22.79 8.42 -3.15
CA ASP A 156 -22.33 8.99 -4.42
C ASP A 156 -21.68 10.38 -4.23
N ALA A 157 -22.22 11.22 -3.33
CA ALA A 157 -21.63 12.51 -3.00
C ALA A 157 -20.26 12.36 -2.31
N TRP A 158 -20.12 11.42 -1.38
CA TRP A 158 -18.83 11.14 -0.73
C TRP A 158 -17.79 10.60 -1.71
N VAL A 159 -18.19 9.68 -2.61
CA VAL A 159 -17.28 9.18 -3.66
C VAL A 159 -16.87 10.30 -4.62
N ALA A 160 -17.79 11.21 -4.97
CA ALA A 160 -17.46 12.38 -5.79
C ALA A 160 -16.48 13.32 -5.08
N ALA A 161 -16.70 13.60 -3.78
CA ALA A 161 -15.79 14.42 -2.99
C ALA A 161 -14.41 13.77 -2.81
N TRP A 162 -14.35 12.44 -2.65
CA TRP A 162 -13.09 11.69 -2.67
C TRP A 162 -12.36 11.83 -4.02
N GLY A 163 -13.09 11.72 -5.14
CA GLY A 163 -12.55 11.92 -6.48
C GLY A 163 -11.99 13.33 -6.69
N ALA A 164 -12.70 14.36 -6.22
CA ALA A 164 -12.24 15.75 -6.25
C ALA A 164 -10.97 15.94 -5.39
N TRP A 165 -10.93 15.35 -4.20
CA TRP A 165 -9.75 15.40 -3.34
C TRP A 165 -8.53 14.76 -4.01
N LEU A 166 -8.68 13.62 -4.70
CA LEU A 166 -7.59 13.01 -5.48
C LEU A 166 -7.16 13.88 -6.67
N ALA A 167 -8.10 14.57 -7.32
CA ALA A 167 -7.80 15.50 -8.41
C ALA A 167 -6.96 16.68 -7.94
N ASP A 168 -7.30 17.25 -6.78
CA ASP A 168 -6.56 18.36 -6.18
C ASP A 168 -5.10 18.00 -5.89
N LEU A 169 -4.80 16.74 -5.59
CA LEU A 169 -3.42 16.28 -5.40
C LEU A 169 -2.55 16.44 -6.65
N GLY A 170 -3.14 16.41 -7.86
CA GLY A 170 -2.42 16.61 -9.12
C GLY A 170 -1.90 18.05 -9.30
N TYR A 171 -2.49 19.01 -8.57
CA TYR A 171 -2.05 20.41 -8.54
C TYR A 171 -1.06 20.68 -7.39
N GLN A 172 -0.99 19.78 -6.41
CA GLN A 172 -0.07 19.86 -5.27
C GLN A 172 1.27 19.19 -5.60
N HIS A 173 2.17 19.94 -6.23
CA HIS A 173 3.49 19.47 -6.66
C HIS A 173 4.35 18.85 -5.55
N LEU A 174 4.12 19.22 -4.29
CA LEU A 174 4.79 18.67 -3.11
C LEU A 174 4.38 17.22 -2.83
N VAL A 175 3.16 16.81 -3.14
CA VAL A 175 2.65 15.47 -2.80
C VAL A 175 3.26 14.44 -3.75
N ARG A 176 3.94 13.45 -3.16
CA ARG A 176 4.57 12.36 -3.91
C ARG A 176 3.63 11.17 -4.06
N HIS A 177 3.03 10.75 -2.95
CA HIS A 177 2.03 9.70 -2.89
C HIS A 177 1.27 9.78 -1.57
N ILE A 178 0.08 9.21 -1.56
CA ILE A 178 -0.74 9.00 -0.37
C ILE A 178 -0.89 7.51 -0.09
N ALA A 179 -1.15 7.16 1.17
CA ALA A 179 -1.47 5.82 1.61
C ALA A 179 -2.74 5.87 2.46
N VAL A 180 -3.80 5.17 2.06
CA VAL A 180 -4.98 4.96 2.90
C VAL A 180 -4.87 3.58 3.51
N THR A 181 -4.72 3.51 4.82
CA THR A 181 -4.56 2.25 5.56
C THR A 181 -5.76 2.00 6.44
N VAL A 182 -6.36 0.81 6.30
CA VAL A 182 -7.38 0.27 7.20
C VAL A 182 -6.78 -0.95 7.87
N ASP A 183 -6.60 -0.89 9.18
CA ASP A 183 -6.15 -2.00 10.02
C ASP A 183 -7.35 -2.53 10.81
N THR A 184 -7.70 -3.78 10.55
CA THR A 184 -8.80 -4.47 11.21
C THR A 184 -8.24 -5.62 12.04
N ALA A 185 -8.63 -5.70 13.30
CA ALA A 185 -8.28 -6.82 14.16
C ALA A 185 -9.53 -7.27 14.93
N PRO A 186 -9.76 -8.59 15.07
CA PRO A 186 -10.66 -9.06 16.10
C PRO A 186 -10.07 -8.60 17.44
N SER A 187 -10.78 -7.73 18.15
CA SER A 187 -10.41 -7.34 19.50
C SER A 187 -10.93 -8.42 20.44
N GLY A 188 -10.10 -8.87 21.38
CA GLY A 188 -10.60 -9.58 22.55
C GLY A 188 -11.47 -8.62 23.36
N GLY A 189 -12.48 -9.14 24.06
CA GLY A 189 -13.43 -8.34 24.86
C GLY A 189 -12.79 -7.43 25.93
N THR A 190 -11.48 -7.55 26.18
CA THR A 190 -10.72 -6.73 27.12
C THR A 190 -10.69 -5.24 26.75
N THR A 191 -10.65 -4.88 25.46
CA THR A 191 -10.61 -3.47 25.05
C THR A 191 -11.90 -2.70 25.41
N LEU A 192 -13.06 -3.36 25.35
CA LEU A 192 -14.32 -2.75 25.79
C LEU A 192 -14.42 -2.73 27.32
N GLN A 193 -13.98 -3.80 27.98
CA GLN A 193 -13.91 -3.86 29.43
C GLN A 193 -13.09 -2.69 29.98
N ASP A 194 -11.87 -2.51 29.50
CA ASP A 194 -10.98 -1.43 29.93
C ASP A 194 -11.58 -0.04 29.61
N TYR A 195 -12.16 0.13 28.41
CA TYR A 195 -12.78 1.40 28.00
C TYR A 195 -13.95 1.81 28.89
N VAL A 196 -14.79 0.84 29.25
CA VAL A 196 -15.98 1.07 30.09
C VAL A 196 -15.56 1.26 31.54
N SER A 197 -14.67 0.41 32.07
CA SER A 197 -14.16 0.53 33.44
C SER A 197 -13.48 1.88 33.71
N GLU A 198 -12.75 2.43 32.73
CA GLU A 198 -12.11 3.75 32.83
C GLU A 198 -13.13 4.91 32.86
N ARG A 199 -14.31 4.73 32.25
CA ARG A 199 -15.33 5.79 32.08
C ARG A 199 -16.52 5.69 33.03
N ILE A 200 -16.58 4.67 33.86
CA ILE A 200 -17.59 4.57 34.92
C ILE A 200 -17.25 5.60 36.01
N ASP A 201 -18.18 6.54 36.26
CA ASP A 201 -18.07 7.46 37.38
C ASP A 201 -18.11 6.66 38.71
N PRO A 202 -17.10 6.79 39.60
CA PRO A 202 -17.09 6.14 40.91
C PRO A 202 -18.31 6.48 41.78
N ARG A 203 -18.98 7.62 41.53
CA ARG A 203 -20.17 8.09 42.25
C ARG A 203 -21.49 7.58 41.65
N ALA A 204 -21.44 6.83 40.55
CA ALA A 204 -22.65 6.28 39.92
C ALA A 204 -23.38 5.30 40.87
N PRO A 205 -24.73 5.26 40.84
CA PRO A 205 -25.52 4.29 41.61
C PRO A 205 -25.05 2.86 41.37
N GLU A 206 -25.08 2.03 42.40
CA GLU A 206 -24.60 0.64 42.35
C GLU A 206 -25.34 -0.20 41.29
N THR A 207 -26.63 0.04 41.12
CA THR A 207 -27.45 -0.60 40.07
C THR A 207 -26.95 -0.28 38.67
N ALA A 208 -26.58 0.98 38.39
CA ALA A 208 -26.05 1.39 37.09
C ALA A 208 -24.68 0.77 36.80
N ARG A 209 -23.81 0.69 37.81
CA ARG A 209 -22.50 0.03 37.71
C ARG A 209 -22.64 -1.48 37.46
N SER A 210 -23.56 -2.13 38.17
CA SER A 210 -23.85 -3.56 38.01
C SER A 210 -24.36 -3.87 36.59
N VAL A 211 -25.37 -3.13 36.11
CA VAL A 211 -25.90 -3.29 34.74
C VAL A 211 -24.81 -3.07 33.70
N MET A 212 -23.96 -2.04 33.87
CA MET A 212 -22.88 -1.79 32.92
C MET A 212 -21.84 -2.93 32.93
N SER A 213 -21.49 -3.46 34.10
CA SER A 213 -20.58 -4.60 34.20
C SER A 213 -21.17 -5.88 33.59
N GLU A 214 -22.47 -6.11 33.75
CA GLU A 214 -23.19 -7.25 33.17
C GLU A 214 -23.33 -7.12 31.64
N LEU A 215 -23.58 -5.91 31.14
CA LEU A 215 -23.58 -5.62 29.70
C LEU A 215 -22.20 -5.85 29.08
N VAL A 216 -21.15 -5.42 29.75
CA VAL A 216 -19.77 -5.67 29.30
C VAL A 216 -19.43 -7.17 29.33
N ALA A 217 -19.86 -7.91 30.36
CA ALA A 217 -19.65 -9.35 30.46
C ALA A 217 -20.47 -10.16 29.44
N SER A 218 -21.66 -9.67 29.07
CA SER A 218 -22.54 -10.29 28.07
C SER A 218 -22.26 -9.83 26.64
N THR A 219 -21.45 -8.80 26.45
CA THR A 219 -21.02 -8.37 25.12
C THR A 219 -20.12 -9.45 24.51
N PRO A 220 -20.42 -9.96 23.30
CA PRO A 220 -19.61 -10.98 22.68
C PRO A 220 -18.15 -10.54 22.61
N THR A 221 -17.24 -11.46 22.88
CA THR A 221 -15.77 -11.30 22.84
C THR A 221 -15.20 -10.91 21.47
N THR A 222 -16.06 -10.57 20.52
CA THR A 222 -15.74 -10.29 19.11
C THR A 222 -16.18 -8.88 18.75
N ILE A 223 -15.65 -7.89 19.47
CA ILE A 223 -15.65 -6.51 18.96
C ILE A 223 -14.50 -6.43 17.96
N ALA A 224 -14.69 -5.75 16.84
CA ALA A 224 -13.62 -5.51 15.91
C ALA A 224 -12.99 -4.14 16.18
N ASP A 225 -11.67 -4.10 16.36
CA ASP A 225 -10.95 -2.82 16.32
C ASP A 225 -10.64 -2.49 14.86
N VAL A 226 -11.05 -1.31 14.43
CA VAL A 226 -10.85 -0.77 13.08
C VAL A 226 -10.12 0.56 13.21
N ASP A 227 -8.87 0.59 12.79
CA ASP A 227 -8.04 1.80 12.72
C ASP A 227 -7.93 2.24 11.26
N THR A 228 -8.32 3.47 10.97
CA THR A 228 -8.17 4.05 9.63
C THR A 228 -7.28 5.28 9.67
N ARG A 229 -6.38 5.38 8.70
CA ARG A 229 -5.42 6.49 8.60
C ARG A 229 -5.08 6.81 7.15
N VAL A 230 -4.79 8.08 6.92
CA VAL A 230 -4.34 8.60 5.64
C VAL A 230 -2.95 9.19 5.84
N SER A 231 -1.97 8.58 5.21
CA SER A 231 -0.59 9.08 5.22
C SER A 231 -0.32 9.82 3.93
N ILE A 232 0.24 11.02 4.04
CA ILE A 232 0.55 11.88 2.90
C ILE A 232 2.06 12.09 2.89
N THR A 233 2.71 11.67 1.81
CA THR A 233 4.16 11.80 1.65
C THR A 233 4.48 12.96 0.74
N PHE A 234 5.30 13.87 1.24
CA PHE A 234 5.74 15.08 0.58
C PHE A 234 7.20 14.96 0.16
N ASP A 235 7.52 15.56 -0.99
CA ASP A 235 8.87 15.76 -1.49
C ASP A 235 9.23 17.25 -1.38
N PRO A 236 9.93 17.67 -0.31
CA PRO A 236 10.26 19.07 -0.08
C PRO A 236 11.16 19.67 -1.18
N THR A 237 11.85 18.84 -1.97
CA THR A 237 12.69 19.33 -3.07
C THR A 237 11.89 19.96 -4.21
N ARG A 238 10.57 19.70 -4.25
CA ARG A 238 9.65 20.24 -5.25
C ARG A 238 9.02 21.57 -4.83
N ALA A 239 9.18 22.00 -3.58
CA ALA A 239 8.58 23.25 -3.12
C ALA A 239 9.17 24.46 -3.84
N VAL A 240 8.36 25.51 -3.98
CA VAL A 240 8.76 26.79 -4.56
C VAL A 240 8.39 27.92 -3.58
N PRO A 241 9.38 28.60 -2.96
CA PRO A 241 10.83 28.36 -3.04
C PRO A 241 11.23 27.04 -2.36
N ARG A 242 12.36 26.47 -2.81
CA ARG A 242 12.91 25.26 -2.19
C ARG A 242 13.38 25.56 -0.76
N PRO A 243 13.00 24.76 0.24
CA PRO A 243 13.47 24.94 1.61
C PRO A 243 15.00 24.78 1.70
N ALA A 244 15.64 25.65 2.50
CA ALA A 244 17.08 25.60 2.71
C ALA A 244 17.50 24.44 3.64
N ASP A 245 16.65 24.12 4.63
CA ASP A 245 16.91 23.15 5.68
C ASP A 245 15.69 22.28 5.99
N LEU A 246 15.87 21.30 6.89
CA LEU A 246 14.81 20.40 7.33
C LEU A 246 13.68 21.16 8.05
N LEU A 247 14.02 22.21 8.81
CA LEU A 247 13.03 23.00 9.52
C LEU A 247 12.09 23.71 8.53
N GLY A 248 12.62 24.38 7.51
CA GLY A 248 11.82 24.98 6.45
C GLY A 248 10.98 23.95 5.69
N ALA A 249 11.51 22.73 5.49
CA ALA A 249 10.77 21.63 4.89
C ALA A 249 9.57 21.21 5.75
N VAL A 250 9.76 21.09 7.06
CA VAL A 250 8.71 20.78 8.04
C VAL A 250 7.66 21.89 8.09
N THR A 251 8.08 23.16 8.09
CA THR A 251 7.17 24.32 8.08
C THR A 251 6.30 24.30 6.83
N GLU A 252 6.91 24.02 5.67
CA GLU A 252 6.18 23.94 4.41
C GLU A 252 5.14 22.81 4.44
N VAL A 253 5.51 21.60 4.85
CA VAL A 253 4.55 20.49 5.00
C VAL A 253 3.42 20.85 5.96
N THR A 254 3.75 21.42 7.11
CA THR A 254 2.78 21.81 8.14
C THR A 254 1.79 22.86 7.64
N ARG A 255 2.22 23.75 6.74
CA ARG A 255 1.38 24.76 6.10
C ARG A 255 0.31 24.18 5.18
N TRP A 256 0.61 23.08 4.48
CA TRP A 256 -0.32 22.45 3.52
C TRP A 256 -1.35 21.53 4.18
N LEU A 257 -0.99 20.87 5.29
CA LEU A 257 -1.84 19.87 5.94
C LEU A 257 -3.26 20.35 6.29
N PRO A 258 -3.49 21.56 6.85
CA PRO A 258 -4.82 22.07 7.16
C PRO A 258 -5.81 22.01 5.98
N GLY A 259 -5.38 22.44 4.80
CA GLY A 259 -6.23 22.44 3.60
C GLY A 259 -6.57 21.01 3.16
N MET A 260 -5.59 20.11 3.20
CA MET A 260 -5.80 18.70 2.85
C MET A 260 -6.76 17.99 3.82
N GLU A 261 -6.68 18.30 5.12
CA GLU A 261 -7.58 17.79 6.17
C GLU A 261 -9.02 18.25 5.94
N SER A 262 -9.22 19.55 5.68
CA SER A 262 -10.54 20.13 5.44
C SER A 262 -11.19 19.55 4.19
N SER A 263 -10.45 19.41 3.09
CA SER A 263 -10.97 18.80 1.86
C SER A 263 -11.25 17.30 2.03
N LEU A 264 -10.40 16.57 2.78
CA LEU A 264 -10.61 15.16 3.08
C LEU A 264 -11.90 14.93 3.89
N ALA A 265 -12.25 15.85 4.79
CA ALA A 265 -13.45 15.73 5.62
C ALA A 265 -14.76 15.71 4.78
N MET A 266 -14.75 16.35 3.61
CA MET A 266 -15.90 16.38 2.68
C MET A 266 -16.16 15.02 2.04
N ALA A 267 -15.19 14.10 2.04
CA ALA A 267 -15.31 12.75 1.47
C ALA A 267 -16.00 11.74 2.41
N GLY A 268 -16.78 12.20 3.39
CA GLY A 268 -17.46 11.31 4.35
C GLY A 268 -16.50 10.70 5.38
N VAL A 269 -15.47 11.45 5.76
CA VAL A 269 -14.40 11.00 6.66
C VAL A 269 -14.26 11.99 7.81
N ALA A 270 -14.36 11.54 9.05
CA ALA A 270 -14.06 12.39 10.20
C ALA A 270 -12.55 12.39 10.47
N VAL A 271 -11.92 13.57 10.44
CA VAL A 271 -10.51 13.75 10.81
C VAL A 271 -10.39 13.80 12.33
N LEU A 272 -9.69 12.82 12.91
CA LEU A 272 -9.50 12.71 14.37
C LEU A 272 -8.29 13.52 14.87
N GLY A 273 -7.43 13.95 13.95
CA GLY A 273 -6.19 14.69 14.23
C GLY A 273 -4.97 14.04 13.60
N ARG A 274 -3.82 14.71 13.71
CA ARG A 274 -2.53 14.20 13.22
C ARG A 274 -1.96 13.21 14.23
N ALA A 275 -1.26 12.19 13.74
CA ALA A 275 -0.61 11.23 14.60
C ALA A 275 0.59 11.88 15.31
N THR A 276 0.74 11.63 16.61
CA THR A 276 1.96 11.98 17.36
C THR A 276 3.03 10.91 17.18
N VAL A 277 4.28 11.21 17.53
CA VAL A 277 5.36 10.21 17.52
C VAL A 277 5.01 9.01 18.40
N GLU A 278 4.51 9.26 19.62
CA GLU A 278 4.08 8.21 20.54
C GLU A 278 2.98 7.31 19.94
N TRP A 279 1.99 7.91 19.27
CA TRP A 279 0.93 7.15 18.61
C TRP A 279 1.49 6.28 17.48
N LEU A 280 2.41 6.82 16.67
CA LEU A 280 3.07 6.09 15.59
C LEU A 280 3.93 4.94 16.13
N THR A 281 4.73 5.20 17.17
CA THR A 281 5.53 4.17 17.87
C THR A 281 4.63 3.04 18.35
N GLY A 282 3.58 3.34 19.11
CA GLY A 282 2.68 2.33 19.64
C GLY A 282 2.01 1.50 18.54
N ARG A 283 1.62 2.14 17.42
CA ARG A 283 1.04 1.42 16.27
C ARG A 283 2.04 0.54 15.54
N LEU A 284 3.27 1.00 15.35
CA LEU A 284 4.35 0.19 14.78
C LEU A 284 4.69 -0.99 15.68
N ARG A 285 4.83 -0.75 16.99
CA ARG A 285 5.08 -1.79 17.98
C ARG A 285 4.01 -2.86 17.96
N ILE A 286 2.73 -2.51 17.97
CA ILE A 286 1.62 -3.48 17.85
C ILE A 286 1.67 -4.25 16.52
N ALA A 287 2.12 -3.62 15.44
CA ALA A 287 2.21 -4.28 14.15
C ALA A 287 3.31 -5.35 14.12
N PHE A 288 4.48 -5.06 14.72
CA PHE A 288 5.63 -5.97 14.80
C PHE A 288 5.59 -6.93 16.01
N ASP A 289 4.81 -6.60 17.03
CA ASP A 289 4.58 -7.43 18.21
C ASP A 289 3.10 -7.33 18.62
N PRO A 290 2.22 -8.11 17.97
CA PRO A 290 0.80 -8.13 18.32
C PRO A 290 0.49 -8.41 19.80
N ALA A 291 1.35 -9.16 20.50
CA ALA A 291 1.16 -9.49 21.91
C ALA A 291 1.34 -8.28 22.84
N SER A 292 2.13 -7.27 22.41
CA SER A 292 2.34 -6.02 23.19
C SER A 292 1.13 -5.08 23.23
N ARG A 293 0.03 -5.39 22.53
CA ARG A 293 -1.15 -4.50 22.43
C ARG A 293 -1.69 -4.03 23.79
N PRO A 294 -1.85 -4.89 24.82
CA PRO A 294 -2.31 -4.44 26.13
C PRO A 294 -1.31 -3.50 26.81
N ASP A 295 -0.01 -3.73 26.63
CA ASP A 295 1.06 -2.95 27.25
C ASP A 295 1.13 -1.55 26.63
N VAL A 296 1.04 -1.47 25.30
CA VAL A 296 0.96 -0.20 24.56
C VAL A 296 -0.30 0.58 24.92
N ALA A 297 -1.43 -0.11 25.14
CA ALA A 297 -2.66 0.54 25.57
C ALA A 297 -2.52 1.18 26.96
N ARG A 298 -1.86 0.49 27.91
CA ARG A 298 -1.56 1.01 29.26
C ARG A 298 -0.52 2.14 29.25
N ALA A 299 0.49 2.05 28.38
CA ALA A 299 1.49 3.11 28.20
C ALA A 299 0.84 4.45 27.81
N ARG A 300 -0.20 4.39 26.97
CA ARG A 300 -0.92 5.59 26.50
C ARG A 300 -1.78 6.27 27.56
N THR A 301 -2.14 5.58 28.65
CA THR A 301 -2.88 6.16 29.78
C THR A 301 -1.96 6.67 30.90
N GLY A 302 -0.63 6.65 30.69
CA GLY A 302 0.37 7.23 31.60
C GLY A 302 1.22 6.21 32.36
N ALA A 303 0.96 4.90 32.21
CA ALA A 303 1.74 3.84 32.86
C ALA A 303 2.78 3.24 31.89
N GLY A 304 4.01 3.77 31.90
CA GLY A 304 5.15 3.22 31.14
C GLY A 304 5.43 3.92 29.81
N SER A 305 5.87 5.18 29.86
CA SER A 305 6.18 6.00 28.68
C SER A 305 7.29 5.42 27.78
N ASP A 306 8.18 4.61 28.35
CA ASP A 306 9.37 4.12 27.65
C ASP A 306 9.00 3.23 26.45
N LEU A 307 7.87 2.53 26.50
CA LEU A 307 7.34 1.72 25.38
C LEU A 307 6.89 2.57 24.18
N LEU A 308 6.70 3.88 24.37
CA LEU A 308 6.29 4.82 23.32
C LEU A 308 7.48 5.61 22.75
N LEU A 309 8.70 5.34 23.22
CA LEU A 309 9.93 5.83 22.59
C LEU A 309 10.14 5.16 21.24
N TRP A 310 10.56 5.94 20.25
CA TRP A 310 10.78 5.42 18.89
C TRP A 310 11.77 4.26 18.83
N SER A 311 12.71 4.18 19.78
CA SER A 311 13.62 3.05 19.95
C SER A 311 12.91 1.70 20.08
N GLU A 312 11.69 1.70 20.61
CA GLU A 312 10.85 0.51 20.83
C GLU A 312 9.86 0.28 19.67
N ALA A 313 9.86 1.11 18.63
CA ALA A 313 8.90 1.00 17.53
C ALA A 313 9.06 -0.27 16.70
N GLY A 314 10.28 -0.80 16.59
CA GLY A 314 10.62 -1.97 15.77
C GLY A 314 10.47 -3.32 16.49
N PRO A 315 10.60 -4.45 15.76
CA PRO A 315 10.73 -5.75 16.38
C PRO A 315 12.12 -5.93 16.99
N VAL A 316 12.21 -6.73 18.05
CA VAL A 316 13.48 -7.21 18.60
C VAL A 316 14.10 -8.25 17.69
N ARG A 317 13.30 -9.15 17.10
CA ARG A 317 13.79 -10.15 16.16
C ARG A 317 12.83 -10.28 14.98
N ALA A 318 13.39 -10.35 13.77
CA ALA A 318 12.61 -10.69 12.59
C ALA A 318 13.39 -11.66 11.70
N GLN A 319 12.66 -12.58 11.05
CA GLN A 319 13.22 -13.55 10.12
C GLN A 319 12.27 -13.70 8.93
N GLU A 320 12.80 -13.49 7.73
CA GLU A 320 12.08 -13.66 6.48
C GLU A 320 12.30 -15.07 5.91
N SER A 321 11.20 -15.77 5.70
CA SER A 321 11.14 -16.99 4.92
C SER A 321 10.58 -16.69 3.52
N TRP A 322 10.63 -17.69 2.64
CA TRP A 322 10.07 -17.52 1.30
C TRP A 322 8.54 -17.30 1.33
N GLU A 323 7.81 -17.94 2.24
CA GLU A 323 6.34 -17.88 2.29
C GLU A 323 5.82 -16.91 3.34
N SER A 324 6.58 -16.60 4.38
CA SER A 324 6.12 -15.84 5.54
C SER A 324 7.23 -14.95 6.12
N TRP A 325 6.84 -13.99 6.95
CA TRP A 325 7.76 -13.14 7.69
C TRP A 325 7.45 -13.25 9.18
N ARG A 326 8.37 -13.84 9.94
CA ARG A 326 8.25 -13.98 11.39
C ARG A 326 8.88 -12.77 12.05
N HIS A 327 8.18 -12.19 13.01
CA HIS A 327 8.63 -11.11 13.88
C HIS A 327 8.18 -11.43 15.31
N ASP A 328 8.75 -10.75 16.31
CA ASP A 328 8.52 -10.94 17.76
C ASP A 328 7.45 -11.99 18.11
N SER A 329 6.18 -11.57 18.27
CA SER A 329 5.08 -12.46 18.62
C SER A 329 4.21 -12.90 17.43
N GLY A 330 4.57 -12.55 16.19
CA GLY A 330 3.68 -12.65 15.04
C GLY A 330 4.32 -13.25 13.79
N ILE A 331 3.48 -13.87 12.98
CA ILE A 331 3.85 -14.37 11.65
C ILE A 331 2.96 -13.69 10.64
N SER A 332 3.56 -12.96 9.71
CA SER A 332 2.87 -12.21 8.68
C SER A 332 3.02 -12.82 7.29
N VAL A 333 1.97 -12.68 6.50
CA VAL A 333 1.99 -12.87 5.04
C VAL A 333 1.51 -11.57 4.41
N ALA A 334 2.17 -11.16 3.34
CA ALA A 334 1.84 -9.96 2.59
C ALA A 334 1.48 -10.27 1.13
N TRP A 335 0.59 -9.45 0.59
CA TRP A 335 0.16 -9.49 -0.80
C TRP A 335 0.27 -8.10 -1.42
N ALA A 336 0.44 -8.07 -2.74
CA ALA A 336 0.26 -6.88 -3.56
C ALA A 336 -0.84 -7.11 -4.59
N LEU A 337 -1.49 -6.02 -5.00
CA LEU A 337 -2.45 -6.00 -6.09
C LEU A 337 -1.78 -6.44 -7.39
N SER A 338 -2.27 -7.54 -7.95
CA SER A 338 -1.86 -8.02 -9.27
C SER A 338 -2.79 -7.53 -10.36
N GLU A 339 -4.08 -7.39 -10.07
CA GLU A 339 -5.10 -6.98 -11.02
C GLU A 339 -6.26 -6.31 -10.28
N ALA A 340 -6.60 -5.09 -10.70
CA ALA A 340 -7.80 -4.38 -10.26
C ALA A 340 -9.06 -4.95 -10.97
N PRO A 341 -10.29 -4.62 -10.54
CA PRO A 341 -11.49 -5.30 -11.04
C PRO A 341 -11.70 -5.10 -12.55
N ARG A 342 -11.91 -6.15 -13.35
CA ARG A 342 -11.99 -5.96 -14.83
C ARG A 342 -13.25 -5.22 -15.32
N GLN A 343 -14.27 -5.16 -14.48
CA GLN A 343 -15.58 -4.63 -14.78
C GLN A 343 -15.83 -3.39 -13.93
N ALA A 344 -16.79 -2.57 -14.34
CA ALA A 344 -17.28 -1.50 -13.48
C ALA A 344 -17.85 -2.07 -12.17
N VAL A 345 -17.60 -1.37 -11.08
CA VAL A 345 -17.94 -1.79 -9.71
C VAL A 345 -18.74 -0.71 -9.01
N VAL A 346 -19.41 -1.07 -7.93
CA VAL A 346 -20.11 -0.11 -7.07
C VAL A 346 -19.18 0.39 -5.97
N ASP A 347 -19.59 1.45 -5.28
CA ASP A 347 -18.94 2.07 -4.12
C ASP A 347 -18.51 1.05 -3.03
N ARG A 348 -19.27 -0.02 -2.84
CA ARG A 348 -19.04 -1.05 -1.79
C ARG A 348 -18.12 -2.20 -2.18
N VAL A 349 -17.40 -2.11 -3.31
CA VAL A 349 -16.62 -3.24 -3.83
C VAL A 349 -15.55 -3.75 -2.85
N LEU A 350 -14.96 -2.87 -2.03
CA LEU A 350 -13.90 -3.24 -1.09
C LEU A 350 -14.43 -3.70 0.28
N THR A 351 -15.73 -3.60 0.54
CA THR A 351 -16.34 -3.95 1.83
C THR A 351 -15.94 -5.37 2.30
N PRO A 352 -15.95 -6.43 1.46
CA PRO A 352 -15.55 -7.76 1.93
C PRO A 352 -14.11 -7.84 2.45
N LEU A 353 -13.18 -7.07 1.84
CA LEU A 353 -11.78 -7.04 2.21
C LEU A 353 -11.50 -6.17 3.44
N LEU A 354 -12.21 -5.04 3.56
CA LEU A 354 -12.01 -4.04 4.61
C LEU A 354 -12.86 -4.29 5.87
N ALA A 355 -14.01 -4.94 5.74
CA ALA A 355 -14.85 -5.26 6.88
C ALA A 355 -14.10 -6.20 7.83
N PRO A 356 -14.33 -6.11 9.15
CA PRO A 356 -13.70 -7.01 10.10
C PRO A 356 -13.92 -8.50 9.80
N GLY A 357 -13.00 -9.34 10.25
CA GLY A 357 -13.08 -10.78 10.11
C GLY A 357 -12.39 -11.52 11.25
N PRO A 358 -12.31 -12.86 11.16
CA PRO A 358 -11.76 -13.70 12.23
C PRO A 358 -10.24 -13.53 12.42
N PHE A 359 -9.55 -12.96 11.44
CA PHE A 359 -8.10 -12.74 11.47
C PHE A 359 -7.77 -11.26 11.28
N PRO A 360 -6.71 -10.74 11.93
CA PRO A 360 -6.24 -9.38 11.69
C PRO A 360 -5.85 -9.18 10.22
N ARG A 361 -6.30 -8.07 9.63
CA ARG A 361 -5.95 -7.68 8.26
C ARG A 361 -5.69 -6.18 8.20
N ARG A 362 -4.54 -5.84 7.63
CA ARG A 362 -4.20 -4.47 7.27
C ARG A 362 -4.19 -4.34 5.77
N VAL A 363 -4.94 -3.38 5.26
CA VAL A 363 -5.09 -3.10 3.83
C VAL A 363 -4.66 -1.67 3.59
N THR A 364 -3.70 -1.46 2.70
CA THR A 364 -3.18 -0.14 2.35
C THR A 364 -3.31 0.09 0.85
N LEU A 365 -4.10 1.09 0.49
CA LEU A 365 -4.18 1.63 -0.86
C LEU A 365 -3.14 2.74 -1.00
N LEU A 366 -2.12 2.54 -1.84
CA LEU A 366 -1.19 3.58 -2.25
C LEU A 366 -1.69 4.24 -3.52
N TYR A 367 -1.66 5.57 -3.56
CA TYR A 367 -1.97 6.37 -4.74
C TYR A 367 -0.88 7.41 -5.01
N GLU A 368 -0.29 7.37 -6.21
CA GLU A 368 0.68 8.34 -6.72
C GLU A 368 -0.04 9.25 -7.74
N PRO A 369 -0.35 10.51 -7.38
CA PRO A 369 -0.98 11.45 -8.30
C PRO A 369 -0.02 11.79 -9.45
N TYR A 370 -0.56 11.96 -10.65
CA TYR A 370 0.18 12.64 -11.71
C TYR A 370 0.04 14.14 -11.58
N SER A 371 1.10 14.87 -11.90
CA SER A 371 0.98 16.31 -12.05
C SER A 371 0.01 16.63 -13.20
N ALA A 372 -0.75 17.72 -13.11
CA ALA A 372 -1.70 18.10 -14.15
C ALA A 372 -1.10 18.13 -15.57
N GLY A 373 0.16 18.60 -15.71
CA GLY A 373 0.86 18.57 -17.01
C GLY A 373 1.26 17.17 -17.48
N THR A 374 1.63 16.27 -16.56
CA THR A 374 1.94 14.87 -16.89
C THR A 374 0.69 14.06 -17.18
N ALA A 375 -0.42 14.35 -16.51
CA ALA A 375 -1.71 13.71 -16.71
C ALA A 375 -2.14 13.86 -18.18
N ALA A 376 -2.19 15.11 -18.68
CA ALA A 376 -2.60 15.39 -20.05
C ALA A 376 -1.73 14.67 -21.09
N THR A 377 -0.40 14.65 -20.86
CA THR A 377 0.53 13.92 -21.74
C THR A 377 0.29 12.40 -21.71
N GLU A 378 -0.01 11.83 -20.54
CA GLU A 378 -0.23 10.38 -20.42
C GLU A 378 -1.56 9.96 -21.07
N VAL A 379 -2.61 10.78 -20.96
CA VAL A 379 -3.88 10.54 -21.66
C VAL A 379 -3.75 10.73 -23.17
N GLU A 380 -3.06 11.76 -23.65
CA GLU A 380 -2.75 11.91 -25.08
C GLU A 380 -1.93 10.73 -25.62
N ARG A 381 -0.93 10.29 -24.85
CA ARG A 381 -0.14 9.11 -25.17
C ARG A 381 -1.00 7.85 -25.21
N GLU A 382 -1.96 7.72 -24.32
CA GLU A 382 -2.91 6.62 -24.32
C GLU A 382 -3.77 6.60 -25.59
N ILE A 383 -4.36 7.74 -25.96
CA ILE A 383 -5.13 7.90 -27.20
C ILE A 383 -4.27 7.50 -28.41
N THR A 384 -3.05 8.03 -28.47
CA THR A 384 -2.09 7.75 -29.55
C THR A 384 -1.77 6.26 -29.64
N ASN A 385 -1.51 5.60 -28.50
CA ASN A 385 -1.23 4.17 -28.45
C ASN A 385 -2.41 3.33 -28.94
N THR A 386 -3.65 3.69 -28.57
CA THR A 386 -4.85 2.98 -29.04
C THR A 386 -5.06 3.21 -30.55
N GLN A 387 -4.82 4.41 -31.06
CA GLN A 387 -4.90 4.73 -32.49
C GLN A 387 -3.86 3.95 -33.32
N VAL A 388 -2.61 3.91 -32.86
CA VAL A 388 -1.52 3.16 -33.52
C VAL A 388 -1.86 1.66 -33.57
N ARG A 389 -2.37 1.10 -32.47
CA ARG A 389 -2.80 -0.32 -32.43
C ARG A 389 -3.91 -0.60 -33.43
N ARG A 390 -4.89 0.29 -33.56
CA ARG A 390 -5.97 0.18 -34.57
C ARG A 390 -5.43 0.26 -35.99
N ALA A 391 -4.59 1.25 -36.28
CA ALA A 391 -3.99 1.41 -37.61
C ALA A 391 -3.14 0.19 -37.99
N PHE A 392 -2.41 -0.39 -37.03
CA PHE A 392 -1.66 -1.63 -37.23
C PHE A 392 -2.59 -2.82 -37.49
N ALA A 393 -3.63 -3.02 -36.67
CA ALA A 393 -4.59 -4.11 -36.84
C ALA A 393 -5.32 -4.07 -38.19
N GLN A 394 -5.73 -2.87 -38.64
CA GLN A 394 -6.32 -2.64 -39.95
C GLN A 394 -5.34 -2.99 -41.08
N ARG A 395 -4.06 -2.60 -40.95
CA ARG A 395 -3.03 -2.89 -41.95
C ARG A 395 -2.69 -4.38 -42.03
N THR A 396 -2.79 -5.11 -40.92
CA THR A 396 -2.59 -6.57 -40.86
C THR A 396 -3.86 -7.38 -41.20
N ARG A 397 -4.97 -6.74 -41.60
CA ARG A 397 -6.28 -7.38 -41.86
C ARG A 397 -6.77 -8.28 -40.71
N ARG A 398 -6.46 -7.90 -39.47
CA ARG A 398 -6.94 -8.60 -38.28
C ARG A 398 -8.28 -7.99 -37.89
N ASP A 399 -9.32 -8.82 -37.77
CA ASP A 399 -10.62 -8.35 -37.31
C ASP A 399 -10.51 -7.69 -35.93
N GLU A 400 -11.03 -6.47 -35.84
CA GLU A 400 -11.09 -5.73 -34.59
C GLU A 400 -12.00 -6.47 -33.62
N THR A 401 -11.44 -6.88 -32.48
CA THR A 401 -12.21 -7.60 -31.47
C THR A 401 -13.16 -6.63 -30.76
N GLN A 402 -14.33 -7.09 -30.31
CA GLN A 402 -15.25 -6.28 -29.49
C GLN A 402 -14.56 -5.67 -28.26
N ARG A 403 -13.55 -6.36 -27.71
CA ARG A 403 -12.71 -5.86 -26.61
C ARG A 403 -11.91 -4.62 -26.98
N GLU A 404 -11.33 -4.57 -28.19
CA GLU A 404 -10.57 -3.41 -28.67
C GLU A 404 -11.48 -2.19 -28.91
N ARG A 405 -12.74 -2.43 -29.30
CA ARG A 405 -13.75 -1.37 -29.42
C ARG A 405 -14.13 -0.79 -28.05
N ASP A 406 -14.45 -1.65 -27.10
CA ASP A 406 -14.79 -1.24 -25.73
C ASP A 406 -13.62 -0.51 -25.06
N ASP A 407 -12.39 -0.98 -25.27
CA ASP A 407 -11.19 -0.33 -24.76
C ASP A 407 -11.01 1.07 -25.34
N PHE A 408 -11.33 1.28 -26.63
CA PHE A 408 -11.28 2.63 -27.19
C PHE A 408 -12.35 3.56 -26.61
N VAL A 409 -13.60 3.08 -26.46
CA VAL A 409 -14.68 3.87 -25.88
C VAL A 409 -14.33 4.29 -24.45
N ARG A 410 -13.77 3.37 -23.65
CA ARG A 410 -13.30 3.66 -22.30
C ARG A 410 -12.14 4.66 -22.28
N ALA A 411 -11.23 4.60 -23.24
CA ALA A 411 -10.10 5.53 -23.34
C ALA A 411 -10.61 6.96 -23.61
N LEU A 412 -11.57 7.09 -24.53
CA LEU A 412 -12.21 8.36 -24.82
C LEU A 412 -13.00 8.90 -23.62
N GLN A 413 -13.65 8.02 -22.86
CA GLN A 413 -14.33 8.40 -21.62
C GLN A 413 -13.33 8.93 -20.58
N SER A 414 -12.23 8.21 -20.31
CA SER A 414 -11.19 8.68 -19.39
C SER A 414 -10.61 10.04 -19.79
N ALA A 415 -10.41 10.27 -21.09
CA ALA A 415 -9.95 11.56 -21.59
C ALA A 415 -10.96 12.69 -21.39
N ARG A 416 -12.26 12.40 -21.51
CA ARG A 416 -13.32 13.37 -21.19
C ARG A 416 -13.36 13.68 -19.70
N GLU A 417 -13.29 12.65 -18.86
CA GLU A 417 -13.28 12.81 -17.40
C GLU A 417 -12.06 13.63 -16.95
N GLU A 418 -10.88 13.43 -17.55
CA GLU A 418 -9.71 14.28 -17.29
C GLU A 418 -9.93 15.73 -17.75
N ALA A 419 -10.48 15.94 -18.96
CA ALA A 419 -10.80 17.28 -19.45
C ALA A 419 -11.84 18.00 -18.56
N GLU A 420 -12.71 17.24 -17.88
CA GLU A 420 -13.65 17.70 -16.87
C GLU A 420 -13.00 17.92 -15.47
N GLY A 421 -11.70 17.66 -15.34
CA GLY A 421 -10.90 17.91 -14.14
C GLY A 421 -10.69 16.69 -13.23
N ALA A 422 -10.97 15.47 -13.69
CA ALA A 422 -10.72 14.26 -12.90
C ALA A 422 -9.22 14.04 -12.66
N GLY A 423 -8.87 13.64 -11.44
CA GLY A 423 -7.51 13.30 -11.06
C GLY A 423 -7.02 12.00 -11.68
N VAL A 424 -5.88 12.05 -12.37
CA VAL A 424 -5.22 10.86 -12.92
C VAL A 424 -4.05 10.49 -12.02
N GLY A 425 -3.93 9.20 -11.68
CA GLY A 425 -2.82 8.71 -10.88
C GLY A 425 -2.70 7.19 -10.88
N LYS A 426 -1.57 6.70 -10.39
CA LYS A 426 -1.33 5.26 -10.23
C LYS A 426 -1.79 4.84 -8.86
N PHE A 427 -2.45 3.69 -8.76
CA PHE A 427 -2.70 3.08 -7.47
C PHE A 427 -2.18 1.64 -7.41
N CYS A 428 -1.89 1.21 -6.19
CA CYS A 428 -1.59 -0.17 -5.85
C CYS A 428 -2.16 -0.46 -4.47
N LEU A 429 -2.50 -1.73 -4.20
CA LEU A 429 -3.03 -2.14 -2.92
C LEU A 429 -2.14 -3.22 -2.31
N TYR A 430 -1.78 -3.04 -1.05
CA TYR A 430 -0.99 -3.97 -0.27
C TYR A 430 -1.83 -4.50 0.89
N VAL A 431 -1.77 -5.80 1.13
CA VAL A 431 -2.49 -6.43 2.24
C VAL A 431 -1.48 -7.19 3.07
N SER A 432 -1.61 -7.14 4.40
CA SER A 432 -0.91 -8.04 5.30
C SER A 432 -1.87 -8.61 6.32
N THR A 433 -1.73 -9.89 6.63
CA THR A 433 -2.34 -10.52 7.81
C THR A 433 -1.24 -10.96 8.76
N THR A 434 -1.50 -10.89 10.05
CA THR A 434 -0.57 -11.31 11.10
C THR A 434 -1.30 -12.21 12.07
N VAL A 435 -0.76 -13.39 12.31
CA VAL A 435 -1.28 -14.37 13.28
C VAL A 435 -0.25 -14.63 14.36
N GLY A 436 -0.69 -14.94 15.59
CA GLY A 436 0.20 -15.30 16.70
C GLY A 436 0.69 -16.76 16.67
N ALA A 437 0.00 -17.63 15.92
CA ALA A 437 0.32 -19.05 15.81
C ALA A 437 0.43 -19.48 14.35
N GLU A 438 1.45 -20.26 14.03
CA GLU A 438 1.75 -20.72 12.66
C GLU A 438 0.64 -21.59 12.07
N GLU A 439 -0.04 -22.36 12.92
CA GLU A 439 -1.17 -23.23 12.56
C GLU A 439 -2.37 -22.45 11.99
N LEU A 440 -2.53 -21.18 12.37
CA LEU A 440 -3.59 -20.31 11.87
C LEU A 440 -3.26 -19.68 10.52
N LEU A 441 -2.00 -19.74 10.09
CA LEU A 441 -1.52 -19.06 8.89
C LEU A 441 -2.25 -19.51 7.62
N PRO A 442 -2.51 -20.82 7.38
CA PRO A 442 -3.26 -21.26 6.21
C PRO A 442 -4.70 -20.72 6.19
N ALA A 443 -5.38 -20.71 7.34
CA ALA A 443 -6.75 -20.21 7.46
C ALA A 443 -6.83 -18.69 7.23
N ALA A 444 -5.93 -17.92 7.86
CA ALA A 444 -5.83 -16.47 7.66
C ALA A 444 -5.51 -16.10 6.21
N THR A 445 -4.63 -16.86 5.58
CA THR A 445 -4.25 -16.68 4.18
C THR A 445 -5.43 -16.95 3.25
N ALA A 446 -6.18 -18.03 3.48
CA ALA A 446 -7.36 -18.37 2.68
C ALA A 446 -8.47 -17.31 2.81
N ASP A 447 -8.70 -16.80 4.03
CA ASP A 447 -9.68 -15.73 4.29
C ASP A 447 -9.34 -14.44 3.52
N VAL A 448 -8.08 -13.99 3.53
CA VAL A 448 -7.64 -12.82 2.75
C VAL A 448 -7.88 -13.03 1.25
N GLU A 449 -7.51 -14.20 0.71
CA GLU A 449 -7.63 -14.49 -0.72
C GLU A 449 -9.10 -14.63 -1.16
N GLN A 450 -9.95 -15.21 -0.33
CA GLN A 450 -11.39 -15.30 -0.56
C GLN A 450 -12.03 -13.90 -0.58
N ARG A 451 -11.73 -13.05 0.40
CA ARG A 451 -12.25 -11.69 0.50
C ARG A 451 -11.78 -10.79 -0.63
N ALA A 452 -10.53 -10.97 -1.08
CA ALA A 452 -10.03 -10.31 -2.27
C ALA A 452 -10.82 -10.72 -3.53
N GLY A 453 -11.11 -12.01 -3.69
CA GLY A 453 -11.95 -12.52 -4.77
C GLY A 453 -13.37 -11.95 -4.75
N GLN A 454 -13.99 -11.87 -3.56
CA GLN A 454 -15.29 -11.23 -3.36
C GLN A 454 -15.26 -9.73 -3.69
N SER A 455 -14.14 -9.07 -3.41
CA SER A 455 -13.88 -7.67 -3.77
C SER A 455 -13.46 -7.49 -5.23
N LYS A 456 -13.55 -8.55 -6.06
CA LYS A 456 -13.16 -8.56 -7.48
C LYS A 456 -11.69 -8.17 -7.72
N LEU A 457 -10.85 -8.29 -6.70
CA LEU A 457 -9.41 -8.02 -6.77
C LEU A 457 -8.64 -9.32 -6.94
N ARG A 458 -7.54 -9.25 -7.70
CA ARG A 458 -6.55 -10.32 -7.71
C ARG A 458 -5.32 -9.89 -6.91
N LEU A 459 -5.14 -10.52 -5.76
CA LEU A 459 -3.94 -10.35 -4.95
C LEU A 459 -2.89 -11.41 -5.31
N ARG A 460 -1.63 -11.06 -5.11
CA ARG A 460 -0.50 -11.98 -5.26
C ARG A 460 0.37 -11.92 -4.02
N ARG A 461 0.65 -13.08 -3.44
CA ARG A 461 1.58 -13.21 -2.31
C ARG A 461 2.96 -12.69 -2.67
N LEU A 462 3.56 -11.95 -1.75
CA LEU A 462 4.89 -11.38 -1.89
C LEU A 462 5.97 -12.35 -1.39
N ARG A 463 6.00 -13.58 -1.92
CA ARG A 463 6.97 -14.63 -1.56
C ARG A 463 8.45 -14.24 -1.68
N GLY A 464 9.22 -14.18 -0.61
CA GLY A 464 10.61 -13.69 -0.63
C GLY A 464 10.74 -12.18 -0.83
N ALA A 465 9.65 -11.44 -0.57
CA ALA A 465 9.65 -9.99 -0.33
C ALA A 465 8.53 -9.63 0.69
N GLN A 466 8.30 -10.51 1.65
CA GLN A 466 7.27 -10.41 2.68
C GLN A 466 7.54 -9.23 3.60
N ALA A 467 8.79 -9.00 4.00
CA ALA A 467 9.16 -7.85 4.85
C ALA A 467 8.86 -6.51 4.15
N ALA A 468 9.14 -6.42 2.85
CA ALA A 468 8.82 -5.24 2.04
C ALA A 468 7.30 -5.06 1.86
N GLY A 469 6.57 -6.15 1.67
CA GLY A 469 5.11 -6.15 1.57
C GLY A 469 4.43 -5.71 2.87
N PHE A 470 4.88 -6.25 4.00
CA PHE A 470 4.42 -5.85 5.33
C PHE A 470 4.70 -4.36 5.59
N SER A 471 5.91 -3.91 5.25
CA SER A 471 6.31 -2.50 5.40
C SER A 471 5.46 -1.56 4.53
N ALA A 472 5.11 -1.97 3.31
CA ALA A 472 4.19 -1.23 2.46
C ALA A 472 2.77 -1.18 3.05
N ALA A 473 2.30 -2.31 3.59
CA ALA A 473 1.01 -2.40 4.24
C ALA A 473 0.92 -1.53 5.50
N LEU A 474 2.03 -1.19 6.17
CA LEU A 474 2.02 -0.25 7.29
C LEU A 474 1.64 1.19 6.90
N GLY A 475 1.69 1.57 5.63
CA GLY A 475 1.27 2.91 5.18
C GLY A 475 2.11 4.06 5.75
N VAL A 476 3.34 3.81 6.21
CA VAL A 476 4.22 4.83 6.85
C VAL A 476 5.13 5.54 5.85
N GLY A 477 4.59 5.88 4.67
CA GLY A 477 5.30 6.67 3.65
C GLY A 477 6.16 5.86 2.67
N LEU A 478 6.16 4.54 2.78
CA LEU A 478 6.90 3.66 1.89
C LEU A 478 6.15 3.38 0.58
N ASN A 479 6.79 3.64 -0.56
CA ASN A 479 6.30 3.22 -1.88
C ASN A 479 7.23 2.15 -2.50
N PRO A 480 6.82 0.88 -2.58
CA PRO A 480 7.67 -0.19 -3.13
C PRO A 480 8.05 -0.02 -4.60
N ALA A 481 7.24 0.66 -5.41
CA ALA A 481 7.58 0.93 -6.81
C ALA A 481 8.83 1.83 -6.89
N GLU A 482 8.93 2.79 -5.97
CA GLU A 482 10.10 3.64 -5.86
C GLU A 482 11.31 2.90 -5.31
N LEU A 483 11.12 2.04 -4.29
CA LEU A 483 12.21 1.20 -3.78
C LEU A 483 12.82 0.32 -4.87
N ALA A 484 11.98 -0.27 -5.72
CA ALA A 484 12.43 -1.13 -6.82
C ALA A 484 13.27 -0.35 -7.85
N ARG A 485 12.91 0.92 -8.14
CA ARG A 485 13.71 1.80 -9.02
C ARG A 485 15.08 2.11 -8.44
N ARG A 486 15.19 2.22 -7.11
CA ARG A 486 16.44 2.54 -6.40
C ARG A 486 17.45 1.40 -6.43
N ALA A 487 17.02 0.14 -6.44
CA ALA A 487 17.93 -1.00 -6.45
C ALA A 487 18.79 -1.14 -7.73
N PHE A 488 18.49 -0.35 -8.77
CA PHE A 488 19.22 -0.31 -10.04
C PHE A 488 20.02 0.99 -10.24
N ARG A 489 20.08 1.87 -9.23
CA ARG A 489 20.98 3.02 -9.16
C ARG A 489 21.99 2.77 -8.05
#